data_AF-A0A4V3XJB1-F1
#
_entry.id   AF-A0A4V3XJB1-F1
#
_cell.length_a   1.000
_cell.length_b   1.000
_cell.length_c   1.000
_cell.angle_alpha   90.00
_cell.angle_beta   90.00
_cell.angle_gamma   90.00
#
_symmetry.space_group_name_H-M   'P 1'
#
loop_
_entity.id
_entity.type
_entity.pdbx_description
1 polymer ?
#
loop_
_entity_poly.entity_id
_entity_poly.type
_entity_poly.pdbx_seq_one_letter_code
_entity_poly.pdbx_strand_id
1 'polypeptide(L)'
;MSRFRLKVLTLFRTQVDKHLTCHTDTEDMESAPPPPPPKDTYRFAYDMTLTSRDKPLPDRGSSPLKPHYASPSPPVAHAYSQSHAPVTVVYPYPRRRHRSEPAEAHEFIDAAAEEVQRQARLKLEKQAALLQQAAEDEQRKRTLDAELHYAATIRRQREAQERAVEEQKRQEIDARRTWEKEKRMAEARKLQEWREQQVKRTEEVAMSKSELRKRKAEERRNRDLSSPNLGSSTDDDLVSGWVTVQAGDSLMSKRRYCVAGGHELKFYKDSSGTSQLMETIDASDIVKVSDNEDEFYDLELLQHAFGLQLRNGKTFIIITDVAHHTEDFITAAIQLAGL
;
A
#
# COMPACT_ATOMS: atom_id res chain seq x y z
N MET A 1 -35.39 -66.92 -5.41
CA MET A 1 -34.99 -65.69 -6.12
C MET A 1 -36.21 -64.78 -6.16
N SER A 2 -36.27 -63.51 -5.76
CA SER A 2 -35.34 -62.51 -5.25
C SER A 2 -36.17 -61.62 -4.30
N ARG A 3 -35.69 -61.35 -3.08
CA ARG A 3 -36.42 -60.54 -2.08
C ARG A 3 -35.95 -59.09 -2.19
N PHE A 4 -36.83 -58.18 -2.58
CA PHE A 4 -36.57 -56.74 -2.55
C PHE A 4 -36.56 -56.25 -1.09
N ARG A 5 -35.40 -55.76 -0.64
CA ARG A 5 -35.25 -55.06 0.64
C ARG A 5 -35.56 -53.58 0.44
N LEU A 6 -36.68 -53.13 0.99
CA LEU A 6 -36.97 -51.72 1.25
C LEU A 6 -35.98 -51.20 2.29
N LYS A 7 -35.15 -50.22 1.91
CA LYS A 7 -34.35 -49.43 2.86
C LYS A 7 -35.19 -48.22 3.28
N VAL A 8 -35.65 -48.24 4.52
CA VAL A 8 -36.24 -47.08 5.21
C VAL A 8 -35.10 -46.14 5.56
N LEU A 9 -35.08 -44.96 4.94
CA LEU A 9 -34.19 -43.85 5.30
C LEU A 9 -34.85 -43.06 6.43
N THR A 10 -34.35 -43.25 7.64
CA THR A 10 -34.66 -42.45 8.83
C THR A 10 -34.02 -41.08 8.70
N LEU A 11 -34.86 -40.05 8.54
CA LEU A 11 -34.48 -38.64 8.67
C LEU A 11 -34.26 -38.31 10.15
N PHE A 12 -32.99 -38.19 10.56
CA PHE A 12 -32.64 -37.56 11.83
C PHE A 12 -32.84 -36.05 11.71
N ARG A 13 -33.91 -35.57 12.31
CA ARG A 13 -34.20 -34.14 12.53
C ARG A 13 -33.31 -33.68 13.69
N THR A 14 -32.15 -33.11 13.38
CA THR A 14 -31.32 -32.44 14.38
C THR A 14 -32.04 -31.17 14.83
N GLN A 15 -32.52 -31.22 16.06
CA GLN A 15 -33.07 -30.09 16.82
C GLN A 15 -31.89 -29.19 17.19
N VAL A 16 -31.78 -28.04 16.53
CA VAL A 16 -30.84 -26.98 16.92
C VAL A 16 -31.54 -26.16 18.01
N ASP A 17 -31.03 -26.32 19.23
CA ASP A 17 -31.39 -25.51 20.38
C ASP A 17 -31.09 -24.04 20.09
N LYS A 18 -32.16 -23.24 20.04
CA LYS A 18 -32.09 -21.78 20.04
C LYS A 18 -31.83 -21.34 21.46
N HIS A 19 -30.56 -21.19 21.83
CA HIS A 19 -30.21 -20.37 22.99
C HIS A 19 -30.62 -18.92 22.69
N LEU A 20 -31.64 -18.46 23.42
CA LEU A 20 -31.93 -17.04 23.59
C LEU A 20 -30.71 -16.39 24.24
N THR A 21 -29.87 -15.74 23.44
CA THR A 21 -29.00 -14.68 23.92
C THR A 21 -29.77 -13.38 23.78
N CYS A 22 -30.15 -12.83 24.93
CA CYS A 22 -30.53 -11.45 25.16
C CYS A 22 -29.48 -10.52 24.52
N HIS A 23 -29.80 -10.00 23.34
CA HIS A 23 -29.14 -8.83 22.80
C HIS A 23 -29.64 -7.63 23.59
N THR A 24 -28.74 -7.05 24.37
CA THR A 24 -28.89 -5.71 24.92
C THR A 24 -28.92 -4.72 23.76
N ASP A 25 -29.97 -3.89 23.76
CA ASP A 25 -30.08 -2.67 22.99
C ASP A 25 -28.77 -1.87 23.10
N THR A 26 -28.06 -1.80 21.99
CA THR A 26 -27.05 -0.77 21.70
C THR A 26 -27.45 -0.17 20.37
N GLU A 27 -28.62 0.49 20.41
CA GLU A 27 -29.01 1.44 19.39
C GLU A 27 -27.98 2.59 19.35
N ASP A 28 -27.69 3.04 18.14
CA ASP A 28 -27.18 4.38 17.80
C ASP A 28 -25.74 4.77 18.15
N MET A 29 -24.74 4.01 17.68
CA MET A 29 -23.36 4.50 17.57
C MET A 29 -22.70 4.32 16.19
N GLU A 30 -23.44 3.89 15.15
CA GLU A 30 -22.83 3.52 13.86
C GLU A 30 -22.98 4.57 12.73
N SER A 31 -23.46 5.79 13.04
CA SER A 31 -23.53 6.90 12.07
C SER A 31 -22.70 8.12 12.46
N ALA A 32 -21.67 7.96 13.29
CA ALA A 32 -20.64 8.98 13.42
C ALA A 32 -19.60 8.79 12.30
N PRO A 33 -19.36 9.78 11.42
CA PRO A 33 -18.26 9.69 10.47
C PRO A 33 -16.94 9.50 11.25
N PRO A 34 -15.99 8.71 10.71
CA PRO A 34 -14.71 8.50 11.37
C PRO A 34 -14.09 9.85 11.74
N PRO A 35 -13.49 9.98 12.95
CA PRO A 35 -12.89 11.23 13.35
C PRO A 35 -11.89 11.67 12.28
N PRO A 36 -11.87 12.96 11.90
CA PRO A 36 -10.89 13.44 10.94
C PRO A 36 -9.49 13.09 11.46
N PRO A 37 -8.56 12.67 10.59
CA PRO A 37 -7.20 12.35 11.01
C PRO A 37 -6.64 13.52 11.83
N PRO A 38 -5.83 13.23 12.87
CA PRO A 38 -5.22 14.28 13.68
C PRO A 38 -4.58 15.28 12.73
N LYS A 39 -4.87 16.57 12.94
CA LYS A 39 -4.17 17.65 12.24
C LYS A 39 -2.71 17.51 12.61
N ASP A 40 -1.97 16.84 11.74
CA ASP A 40 -0.54 16.80 11.78
C ASP A 40 -0.07 18.26 11.67
N THR A 41 0.18 18.86 12.82
CA THR A 41 1.11 19.96 12.99
C THR A 41 2.52 19.46 12.67
N TYR A 42 2.71 18.96 11.45
CA TYR A 42 3.99 18.98 10.78
C TYR A 42 4.31 20.45 10.50
N ARG A 43 4.83 21.12 11.53
CA ARG A 43 5.81 22.19 11.33
C ARG A 43 7.08 21.52 10.78
N PHE A 44 7.03 21.08 9.52
CA PHE A 44 8.23 21.08 8.72
C PHE A 44 8.55 22.53 8.43
N ALA A 45 9.68 22.99 8.94
CA ALA A 45 10.33 24.16 8.40
C ALA A 45 10.66 23.83 6.94
N TYR A 46 9.78 24.21 6.03
CA TYR A 46 10.12 24.29 4.62
C TYR A 46 11.08 25.45 4.48
N ASP A 47 12.35 25.13 4.32
CA ASP A 47 13.34 26.05 3.81
C ASP A 47 12.94 26.37 2.37
N MET A 48 12.18 27.46 2.21
CA MET A 48 11.71 27.99 0.92
C MET A 48 12.84 28.76 0.23
N THR A 49 13.94 28.08 -0.05
CA THR A 49 14.85 28.51 -1.09
C THR A 49 15.02 27.37 -2.07
N LEU A 50 14.35 27.46 -3.22
CA LEU A 50 14.79 27.03 -4.55
C LEU A 50 13.60 27.10 -5.50
N THR A 51 13.25 28.33 -5.87
CA THR A 51 12.73 28.58 -7.20
C THR A 51 13.87 28.50 -8.21
N SER A 52 13.52 28.14 -9.44
CA SER A 52 14.30 28.31 -10.68
C SER A 52 15.25 27.16 -11.03
N ARG A 53 14.84 26.20 -11.86
CA ARG A 53 14.72 26.26 -13.34
C ARG A 53 16.07 26.02 -14.04
N ASP A 54 16.09 24.94 -14.82
CA ASP A 54 16.96 24.64 -15.96
C ASP A 54 18.47 24.85 -15.78
N LYS A 55 19.16 23.79 -15.33
CA LYS A 55 20.58 23.58 -15.63
C LYS A 55 20.82 22.15 -16.09
N PRO A 56 21.48 21.94 -17.25
CA PRO A 56 21.85 20.62 -17.69
C PRO A 56 22.92 20.03 -16.76
N LEU A 57 22.81 18.71 -16.58
CA LEU A 57 23.69 17.84 -15.80
C LEU A 57 25.17 18.14 -16.06
N PRO A 58 26.00 18.37 -15.03
CA PRO A 58 27.41 18.08 -15.14
C PRO A 58 27.61 16.56 -14.99
N ASP A 59 28.20 15.99 -16.02
CA ASP A 59 28.85 14.69 -16.04
C ASP A 59 29.79 14.57 -14.82
N ARG A 60 29.37 13.78 -13.82
CA ARG A 60 30.15 13.55 -12.60
C ARG A 60 30.83 12.21 -12.70
N GLY A 61 31.95 12.23 -13.40
CA GLY A 61 32.95 11.19 -13.36
C GLY A 61 33.30 10.81 -11.91
N SER A 62 33.43 9.51 -11.70
CA SER A 62 34.31 8.85 -10.73
C SER A 62 35.02 9.78 -9.74
N SER A 63 34.46 9.97 -8.55
CA SER A 63 35.24 10.35 -7.37
C SER A 63 35.64 9.06 -6.65
N PRO A 64 36.94 8.70 -6.63
CA PRO A 64 37.40 7.58 -5.84
C PRO A 64 37.30 7.92 -4.35
N LEU A 65 36.93 6.90 -3.59
CA LEU A 65 36.94 6.80 -2.14
C LEU A 65 38.09 7.61 -1.52
N LYS A 66 37.78 8.54 -0.62
CA LYS A 66 38.75 9.09 0.33
C LYS A 66 38.84 8.12 1.52
N PRO A 67 39.96 7.40 1.72
CA PRO A 67 40.23 6.76 2.99
C PRO A 67 40.51 7.83 4.05
N HIS A 68 39.76 7.80 5.15
CA HIS A 68 40.16 8.45 6.39
C HIS A 68 41.39 7.73 6.94
N TYR A 69 42.58 8.16 6.52
CA TYR A 69 43.81 7.85 7.24
C TYR A 69 43.83 8.72 8.50
N ALA A 70 43.48 8.12 9.63
CA ALA A 70 43.87 8.63 10.93
C ALA A 70 45.40 8.62 10.99
N SER A 71 45.99 9.80 10.84
CA SER A 71 47.42 10.02 10.94
C SER A 71 47.87 9.70 12.38
N PRO A 72 48.83 8.80 12.59
CA PRO A 72 49.52 8.73 13.87
C PRO A 72 50.41 9.97 13.96
N SER A 73 50.13 10.82 14.94
CA SER A 73 51.03 11.89 15.36
C SER A 73 52.42 11.31 15.68
N PRO A 74 53.50 11.82 15.07
CA PRO A 74 54.85 11.43 15.46
C PRO A 74 55.17 12.00 16.86
N PRO A 75 55.85 11.26 17.74
CA PRO A 75 56.37 11.83 18.97
C PRO A 75 57.43 12.88 18.63
N VAL A 76 57.24 14.06 19.19
CA VAL A 76 58.12 15.22 19.11
C VAL A 76 59.53 14.81 19.55
N ALA A 77 60.47 14.95 18.62
CA ALA A 77 61.89 14.99 18.91
C ALA A 77 62.20 16.25 19.71
N HIS A 78 62.41 16.11 21.03
CA HIS A 78 63.20 17.07 21.77
C HIS A 78 64.58 16.49 22.01
N ALA A 79 65.47 16.89 21.10
CA ALA A 79 66.90 16.88 21.27
C ALA A 79 67.28 17.60 22.57
N TYR A 80 67.77 16.86 23.56
CA TYR A 80 68.75 17.37 24.51
C TYR A 80 70.08 16.68 24.23
N SER A 81 70.75 17.22 23.22
CA SER A 81 72.20 17.18 23.08
C SER A 81 72.81 17.87 24.33
N GLN A 82 72.98 17.13 25.42
CA GLN A 82 73.99 17.50 26.42
C GLN A 82 75.34 16.98 25.93
N SER A 83 75.94 17.76 25.05
CA SER A 83 77.37 17.75 24.78
C SER A 83 78.10 18.23 26.04
N HIS A 84 78.42 17.32 26.96
CA HIS A 84 79.44 17.57 27.96
C HIS A 84 80.80 17.43 27.27
N ALA A 85 81.53 18.54 27.23
CA ALA A 85 82.86 18.65 26.66
C ALA A 85 83.83 17.63 27.29
N PRO A 86 84.79 17.06 26.53
CA PRO A 86 85.87 16.29 27.13
C PRO A 86 86.75 17.25 27.93
N VAL A 87 86.70 17.16 29.26
CA VAL A 87 87.71 17.79 30.12
C VAL A 87 89.03 17.05 29.86
N THR A 88 89.88 17.67 29.04
CA THR A 88 91.31 17.34 28.92
C THR A 88 91.96 17.51 30.28
N VAL A 89 92.05 16.43 31.05
CA VAL A 89 92.93 16.35 32.21
C VAL A 89 94.35 16.21 31.69
N VAL A 90 95.08 17.32 31.79
CA VAL A 90 96.51 17.45 31.54
C VAL A 90 97.25 16.41 32.37
N TYR A 91 98.01 15.56 31.69
CA TYR A 91 99.02 14.67 32.26
C TYR A 91 100.14 15.49 32.94
N PRO A 92 100.48 15.20 34.21
CA PRO A 92 101.81 15.46 34.75
C PRO A 92 102.48 14.12 35.11
N TYR A 93 103.53 13.76 34.39
CA TYR A 93 104.51 12.74 34.79
C TYR A 93 105.87 13.45 34.99
N PRO A 94 106.82 12.91 35.76
CA PRO A 94 106.71 12.37 37.12
C PRO A 94 107.76 13.01 38.07
N ARG A 95 107.48 13.08 39.37
CA ARG A 95 108.54 13.30 40.37
C ARG A 95 109.02 11.94 40.87
N ARG A 96 110.22 11.54 40.41
CA ARG A 96 111.08 10.54 41.05
C ARG A 96 111.14 10.79 42.56
N ARG A 97 110.70 9.82 43.37
CA ARG A 97 111.19 9.68 44.75
C ARG A 97 111.30 8.20 45.14
N HIS A 98 112.56 7.85 45.41
CA HIS A 98 113.05 6.93 46.41
C HIS A 98 112.53 5.49 46.48
N ARG A 99 113.46 4.58 46.17
CA ARG A 99 113.54 3.20 46.69
C ARG A 99 113.12 3.14 48.17
N SER A 100 112.03 2.44 48.43
CA SER A 100 111.75 1.69 49.66
C SER A 100 111.31 0.28 49.21
N GLU A 101 112.20 -0.70 49.41
CA GLU A 101 112.04 -1.81 50.35
C GLU A 101 111.25 -3.02 49.76
N PRO A 102 111.83 -4.24 49.73
CA PRO A 102 111.26 -5.42 49.05
C PRO A 102 110.01 -6.03 49.71
N ALA A 103 109.47 -5.42 50.78
CA ALA A 103 108.27 -5.91 51.48
C ALA A 103 106.95 -5.48 50.81
N GLU A 104 106.91 -4.30 50.18
CA GLU A 104 105.69 -3.78 49.53
C GLU A 104 105.34 -4.57 48.25
N ALA A 105 106.34 -5.12 47.56
CA ALA A 105 106.16 -5.87 46.32
C ALA A 105 105.31 -7.14 46.50
N HIS A 106 105.34 -7.77 47.68
CA HIS A 106 104.53 -8.96 47.97
C HIS A 106 103.06 -8.58 48.21
N GLU A 107 102.79 -7.49 48.92
CA GLU A 107 101.42 -6.98 49.14
C GLU A 107 100.75 -6.53 47.83
N PHE A 108 101.51 -5.97 46.88
CA PHE A 108 101.00 -5.64 45.55
C PHE A 108 100.64 -6.87 44.71
N ILE A 109 101.36 -7.98 44.87
CA ILE A 109 101.06 -9.24 44.16
C ILE A 109 99.78 -9.86 44.73
N ASP A 110 99.63 -9.87 46.05
CA ASP A 110 98.43 -10.41 46.71
C ASP A 110 97.20 -9.54 46.42
N ALA A 111 97.32 -8.21 46.47
CA ALA A 111 96.24 -7.28 46.10
C ALA A 111 95.85 -7.41 44.61
N ALA A 112 96.81 -7.64 43.72
CA ALA A 112 96.52 -7.89 42.30
C ALA A 112 95.79 -9.22 42.09
N ALA A 113 96.13 -10.27 42.83
CA ALA A 113 95.45 -11.56 42.77
C ALA A 113 94.00 -11.46 43.29
N GLU A 114 93.76 -10.75 44.39
CA GLU A 114 92.41 -10.51 44.93
C GLU A 114 91.53 -9.69 43.98
N GLU A 115 92.07 -8.64 43.34
CA GLU A 115 91.34 -7.83 42.36
C GLU A 115 90.99 -8.64 41.10
N VAL A 116 91.88 -9.54 40.65
CA VAL A 116 91.57 -10.47 39.54
C VAL A 116 90.43 -11.43 39.92
N GLN A 117 90.42 -11.97 41.14
CA GLN A 117 89.33 -12.83 41.61
C GLN A 117 88.01 -12.07 41.73
N ARG A 118 88.04 -10.83 42.22
CA ARG A 118 86.87 -9.95 42.30
C ARG A 118 86.30 -9.66 40.91
N GLN A 119 87.15 -9.33 39.95
CA GLN A 119 86.73 -9.10 38.57
C GLN A 119 86.20 -10.37 37.90
N ALA A 120 86.76 -11.54 38.20
CA ALA A 120 86.26 -12.81 37.71
C ALA A 120 84.85 -13.11 38.24
N ARG A 121 84.60 -12.92 39.54
CA ARG A 121 83.27 -13.06 40.15
C ARG A 121 82.26 -12.09 39.55
N LEU A 122 82.64 -10.82 39.39
CA LEU A 122 81.77 -9.79 38.81
C LEU A 122 81.45 -10.06 37.33
N LYS A 123 82.40 -10.61 36.56
CA LYS A 123 82.15 -11.06 35.18
C LYS A 123 81.17 -12.22 35.13
N LEU A 124 81.31 -13.22 36.00
CA LEU A 124 80.41 -14.36 36.07
C LEU A 124 79.00 -13.92 36.47
N GLU A 125 78.87 -13.10 37.52
CA GLU A 125 77.59 -12.54 37.96
C GLU A 125 76.91 -11.74 36.84
N LYS A 126 77.67 -10.89 36.12
CA LYS A 126 77.15 -10.14 34.97
C LYS A 126 76.67 -11.07 33.85
N GLN A 127 77.40 -12.14 33.54
CA GLN A 127 76.98 -13.12 32.53
C GLN A 127 75.72 -13.87 32.95
N ALA A 128 75.64 -14.29 34.22
CA ALA A 128 74.46 -14.95 34.77
C ALA A 128 73.23 -14.03 34.71
N ALA A 129 73.38 -12.75 35.09
CA ALA A 129 72.31 -11.76 35.01
C ALA A 129 71.84 -11.54 33.56
N LEU A 130 72.76 -11.46 32.59
CA LEU A 130 72.40 -11.32 31.17
C LEU A 130 71.65 -12.55 30.63
N LEU A 131 72.05 -13.76 31.03
CA LEU A 131 71.35 -14.99 30.64
C LEU A 131 69.94 -15.06 31.25
N GLN A 132 69.78 -14.63 32.50
CA GLN A 132 68.46 -14.55 33.14
C GLN A 132 67.54 -13.53 32.45
N GLN A 133 68.06 -12.33 32.14
CA GLN A 133 67.30 -11.32 31.40
C GLN A 133 66.88 -11.81 30.01
N ALA A 134 67.77 -12.47 29.28
CA ALA A 134 67.44 -13.05 27.98
C ALA A 134 66.34 -14.12 28.08
N ALA A 135 66.39 -14.98 29.10
CA ALA A 135 65.37 -16.01 29.34
C ALA A 135 64.01 -15.39 29.71
N GLU A 136 63.99 -14.36 30.56
CA GLU A 136 62.76 -13.64 30.91
C GLU A 136 62.15 -12.92 29.71
N ASP A 137 62.97 -12.28 28.87
CA ASP A 137 62.50 -11.60 27.66
C ASP A 137 61.97 -12.60 26.62
N GLU A 138 62.58 -13.79 26.48
CA GLU A 138 62.02 -14.86 25.66
C GLU A 138 60.68 -15.35 26.19
N GLN A 139 60.54 -15.53 27.50
CA GLN A 139 59.27 -15.93 28.10
C GLN A 139 58.18 -14.89 27.84
N ARG A 140 58.50 -13.60 28.04
CA ARG A 140 57.56 -12.49 27.75
C ARG A 140 57.16 -12.45 26.28
N LYS A 141 58.10 -12.66 25.36
CA LYS A 141 57.79 -12.73 23.93
C LYS A 141 56.85 -13.90 23.62
N ARG A 142 57.12 -15.09 24.16
CA ARG A 142 56.27 -16.27 23.95
C ARG A 142 54.87 -16.09 24.51
N THR A 143 54.71 -15.45 25.68
CA THR A 143 53.38 -15.15 26.24
C THR A 143 52.63 -14.15 25.36
N LEU A 144 53.30 -13.08 24.90
CA LEU A 144 52.69 -12.10 24.01
C LEU A 144 52.30 -12.71 22.66
N ASP A 145 53.14 -13.55 22.07
CA ASP A 145 52.83 -14.23 20.81
C ASP A 145 51.64 -15.19 20.98
N ALA A 146 51.57 -15.92 22.10
CA ALA A 146 50.45 -16.80 22.41
C ALA A 146 49.13 -16.00 22.60
N GLU A 147 49.18 -14.87 23.30
CA GLU A 147 48.04 -13.96 23.47
C GLU A 147 47.58 -13.36 22.14
N LEU A 148 48.51 -12.93 21.28
CA LEU A 148 48.21 -12.41 19.96
C LEU A 148 47.57 -13.47 19.06
N HIS A 149 48.09 -14.70 19.09
CA HIS A 149 47.50 -15.82 18.35
C HIS A 149 46.10 -16.16 18.86
N TYR A 150 45.89 -16.18 20.18
CA TYR A 150 44.57 -16.41 20.76
C TYR A 150 43.57 -15.30 20.42
N ALA A 151 43.99 -14.04 20.49
CA ALA A 151 43.15 -12.92 20.08
C ALA A 151 42.78 -12.98 18.59
N ALA A 152 43.74 -13.38 17.73
CA ALA A 152 43.49 -13.54 16.30
C ALA A 152 42.51 -14.67 15.99
N THR A 153 42.58 -15.80 16.72
CA THR A 153 41.64 -16.92 16.51
C THR A 153 40.23 -16.56 16.98
N ILE A 154 40.08 -15.88 18.12
CA ILE A 154 38.77 -15.38 18.58
C ILE A 154 38.18 -14.41 17.55
N ARG A 155 38.98 -13.45 17.08
CA ARG A 155 38.51 -12.47 16.08
C ARG A 155 38.03 -13.17 14.82
N ARG A 156 38.79 -14.16 14.33
CA ARG A 156 38.41 -14.94 13.14
C ARG A 156 37.13 -15.75 13.34
N GLN A 157 36.94 -16.35 14.51
CA GLN A 157 35.72 -17.09 14.84
C GLN A 157 34.51 -16.15 14.91
N ARG A 158 34.65 -15.00 15.58
CA ARG A 158 33.59 -14.00 15.68
C ARG A 158 33.19 -13.46 14.31
N GLU A 159 34.16 -13.12 13.47
CA GLU A 159 33.91 -12.65 12.11
C GLU A 159 33.23 -13.71 11.24
N ALA A 160 33.61 -14.99 11.38
CA ALA A 160 32.94 -16.07 10.67
C ALA A 160 31.47 -16.26 11.12
N GLN A 161 31.21 -16.13 12.42
CA GLN A 161 29.84 -16.18 12.97
C GLN A 161 29.02 -14.98 12.51
N GLU A 162 29.59 -13.77 12.54
CA GLU A 162 28.92 -12.55 12.07
C GLU A 162 28.58 -12.64 10.58
N ARG A 163 29.52 -13.11 9.75
CA ARG A 163 29.26 -13.37 8.32
C ARG A 163 28.15 -14.39 8.11
N ALA A 164 28.13 -15.49 8.86
CA ALA A 164 27.06 -16.49 8.75
C ALA A 164 25.68 -15.92 9.13
N VAL A 165 25.61 -15.08 10.17
CA VAL A 165 24.36 -14.41 10.58
C VAL A 165 23.91 -13.38 9.54
N GLU A 166 24.84 -12.61 8.97
CA GLU A 166 24.54 -11.67 7.89
C GLU A 166 24.04 -12.38 6.62
N GLU A 167 24.64 -13.50 6.25
CA GLU A 167 24.19 -14.33 5.13
C GLU A 167 22.78 -14.89 5.36
N GLN A 168 22.48 -15.39 6.57
CA GLN A 168 21.14 -15.84 6.92
C GLN A 168 20.11 -14.71 6.83
N LYS A 169 20.41 -13.54 7.42
CA LYS A 169 19.53 -12.37 7.33
C LYS A 169 19.30 -11.93 5.88
N ARG A 170 20.34 -11.99 5.05
CA ARG A 170 20.22 -11.67 3.63
C ARG A 170 19.31 -12.66 2.91
N GLN A 171 19.46 -13.95 3.16
CA GLN A 171 18.59 -14.99 2.61
C GLN A 171 17.13 -14.80 3.06
N GLU A 172 16.88 -14.47 4.32
CA GLU A 172 15.54 -14.18 4.83
C GLU A 172 14.89 -12.96 4.16
N ILE A 173 15.66 -11.87 3.99
CA ILE A 173 15.18 -10.66 3.30
C ILE A 173 14.86 -10.98 1.84
N ASP A 174 15.72 -11.71 1.15
CA ASP A 174 15.52 -12.07 -0.25
C ASP A 174 14.32 -13.02 -0.41
N ALA A 175 14.14 -14.00 0.47
CA ALA A 175 12.97 -14.89 0.52
C ALA A 175 11.67 -14.12 0.81
N ARG A 176 11.71 -13.15 1.72
CA ARG A 176 10.56 -12.27 1.99
C ARG A 176 10.22 -11.42 0.77
N ARG A 177 11.21 -10.87 0.08
CA ARG A 177 11.02 -10.07 -1.14
C ARG A 177 10.41 -10.88 -2.26
N THR A 178 10.86 -12.12 -2.49
CA THR A 178 10.29 -12.99 -3.51
C THR A 178 8.85 -13.36 -3.18
N TRP A 179 8.56 -13.69 -1.91
CA TRP A 179 7.21 -13.98 -1.45
C TRP A 179 6.25 -12.79 -1.60
N GLU A 180 6.67 -11.58 -1.20
CA GLU A 180 5.85 -10.37 -1.36
C GLU A 180 5.60 -10.04 -2.85
N LYS A 181 6.60 -10.26 -3.71
CA LYS A 181 6.45 -10.10 -5.15
C LYS A 181 5.46 -11.10 -5.73
N GLU A 182 5.54 -12.37 -5.34
CA GLU A 182 4.61 -13.42 -5.77
C GLU A 182 3.19 -13.12 -5.31
N LYS A 183 3.02 -12.72 -4.05
CA LYS A 183 1.72 -12.31 -3.50
C LYS A 183 1.10 -11.16 -4.30
N ARG A 184 1.87 -10.11 -4.60
CA ARG A 184 1.41 -8.99 -5.41
C ARG A 184 1.01 -9.42 -6.83
N MET A 185 1.78 -10.31 -7.45
CA MET A 185 1.44 -10.85 -8.78
C MET A 185 0.17 -11.70 -8.74
N ALA A 186 -0.04 -12.51 -7.69
CA ALA A 186 -1.25 -13.31 -7.52
C ALA A 186 -2.49 -12.43 -7.31
N GLU A 187 -2.38 -11.36 -6.51
CA GLU A 187 -3.46 -10.38 -6.32
C GLU A 187 -3.78 -9.64 -7.63
N ALA A 188 -2.75 -9.24 -8.40
CA ALA A 188 -2.94 -8.61 -9.70
C ALA A 188 -3.66 -9.53 -10.69
N ARG A 189 -3.30 -10.83 -10.73
CA ARG A 189 -3.99 -11.84 -11.56
C ARG A 189 -5.46 -12.00 -11.16
N LYS A 190 -5.75 -12.12 -9.86
CA LYS A 190 -7.14 -12.20 -9.36
C LYS A 190 -7.97 -10.97 -9.76
N LEU A 191 -7.38 -9.78 -9.67
CA LEU A 191 -8.06 -8.54 -10.06
C LEU A 191 -8.33 -8.50 -11.56
N GLN A 192 -7.37 -8.96 -12.37
CA GLN A 192 -7.55 -9.06 -13.82
C GLN A 192 -8.65 -10.07 -14.17
N GLU A 193 -8.62 -11.27 -13.59
CA GLU A 193 -9.67 -12.29 -13.78
C GLU A 193 -11.06 -11.76 -13.39
N TRP A 194 -11.14 -11.00 -12.29
CA TRP A 194 -12.39 -10.38 -11.86
C TRP A 194 -12.89 -9.34 -12.88
N ARG A 195 -12.00 -8.50 -13.43
CA ARG A 195 -12.37 -7.55 -14.49
C ARG A 195 -12.85 -8.26 -15.75
N GLU A 196 -12.14 -9.31 -16.17
CA GLU A 196 -12.53 -10.12 -17.33
C GLU A 196 -13.90 -10.79 -17.11
N GLN A 197 -14.19 -11.28 -15.89
CA GLN A 197 -15.51 -11.81 -15.56
C GLN A 197 -16.61 -10.76 -15.59
N GLN A 198 -16.35 -9.53 -15.12
CA GLN A 198 -17.31 -8.44 -15.20
C GLN A 198 -17.60 -8.08 -16.66
N VAL A 199 -16.57 -7.94 -17.49
CA VAL A 199 -16.73 -7.68 -18.93
C VAL A 199 -17.56 -8.78 -19.58
N LYS A 200 -17.24 -10.05 -19.35
CA LYS A 200 -18.03 -11.18 -19.88
C LYS A 200 -19.50 -11.13 -19.43
N ARG A 201 -19.77 -10.85 -18.16
CA ARG A 201 -21.16 -10.70 -17.67
C ARG A 201 -21.89 -9.56 -18.36
N THR A 202 -21.23 -8.41 -18.56
CA THR A 202 -21.85 -7.28 -19.26
C THR A 202 -22.10 -7.58 -20.74
N GLU A 203 -21.20 -8.30 -21.40
CA GLU A 203 -21.37 -8.77 -22.78
C GLU A 203 -22.52 -9.77 -22.89
N GLU A 204 -22.62 -10.75 -21.98
CA GLU A 204 -23.71 -11.72 -21.93
C GLU A 204 -25.07 -11.04 -21.72
N VAL A 205 -25.14 -10.05 -20.82
CA VAL A 205 -26.35 -9.24 -20.59
C VAL A 205 -26.70 -8.40 -21.82
N ALA A 206 -25.70 -7.80 -22.48
CA ALA A 206 -25.91 -7.03 -23.70
C ALA A 206 -26.43 -7.91 -24.85
N MET A 207 -25.84 -9.10 -25.02
CA MET A 207 -26.27 -10.09 -26.01
C MET A 207 -27.70 -10.54 -25.74
N SER A 208 -28.02 -10.92 -24.50
CA SER A 208 -29.38 -11.32 -24.10
C SER A 208 -30.40 -10.21 -24.32
N LYS A 209 -30.07 -8.95 -23.96
CA LYS A 209 -30.93 -7.78 -24.25
C LYS A 209 -31.13 -7.59 -25.75
N SER A 210 -30.08 -7.77 -26.57
CA SER A 210 -30.18 -7.63 -28.03
C SER A 210 -31.06 -8.71 -28.66
N GLU A 211 -30.97 -9.96 -28.18
CA GLU A 211 -31.82 -11.06 -28.63
C GLU A 211 -33.28 -10.85 -28.22
N LEU A 212 -33.52 -10.39 -26.99
CA LEU A 212 -34.87 -10.04 -26.53
C LEU A 212 -35.49 -8.92 -27.37
N ARG A 213 -34.70 -7.88 -27.70
CA ARG A 213 -35.14 -6.79 -28.59
C ARG A 213 -35.48 -7.30 -29.99
N LYS A 214 -34.66 -8.18 -30.57
CA LYS A 214 -34.95 -8.82 -31.86
C LYS A 214 -36.25 -9.62 -31.81
N ARG A 215 -36.43 -10.45 -30.77
CA ARG A 215 -37.66 -11.24 -30.58
C ARG A 215 -38.90 -10.36 -30.43
N LYS A 216 -38.83 -9.28 -29.64
CA LYS A 216 -39.94 -8.32 -29.50
C LYS A 216 -40.24 -7.61 -30.83
N ALA A 217 -39.23 -7.24 -31.61
CA ALA A 217 -39.43 -6.63 -32.92
C ALA A 217 -40.08 -7.59 -33.93
N GLU A 218 -39.68 -8.87 -33.93
CA GLU A 218 -40.32 -9.92 -34.72
C GLU A 218 -41.77 -10.17 -34.30
N GLU A 219 -42.05 -10.17 -32.99
CA GLU A 219 -43.40 -10.31 -32.44
C GLU A 219 -44.30 -9.14 -32.84
N ARG A 220 -43.80 -7.90 -32.76
CA ARG A 220 -44.53 -6.71 -33.25
C ARG A 220 -44.83 -6.84 -34.75
N ARG A 221 -43.82 -7.17 -35.56
CA ARG A 221 -44.00 -7.37 -37.01
C ARG A 221 -45.04 -8.45 -37.33
N ASN A 222 -45.04 -9.56 -36.58
CA ASN A 222 -46.02 -10.64 -36.78
C ASN A 222 -47.43 -10.23 -36.34
N ARG A 223 -47.55 -9.40 -35.29
CA ARG A 223 -48.83 -8.83 -34.83
C ARG A 223 -49.42 -7.86 -35.86
N ASP A 224 -48.60 -7.00 -36.44
CA ASP A 224 -49.02 -6.06 -37.49
C ASP A 224 -49.52 -6.79 -38.74
N LEU A 225 -48.91 -7.94 -39.08
CA LEU A 225 -49.33 -8.77 -40.22
C LEU A 225 -50.55 -9.65 -39.94
N SER A 226 -50.82 -9.97 -38.66
CA SER A 226 -51.92 -10.85 -38.25
C SER A 226 -53.15 -10.10 -37.75
N SER A 227 -53.07 -8.77 -37.65
CA SER A 227 -54.20 -7.89 -37.39
C SER A 227 -55.02 -7.74 -38.68
N PRO A 228 -56.19 -8.40 -38.84
CA PRO A 228 -57.07 -8.06 -39.95
C PRO A 228 -57.49 -6.60 -39.75
N ASN A 229 -57.24 -5.77 -40.76
CA ASN A 229 -57.72 -4.41 -40.89
C ASN A 229 -59.22 -4.32 -40.53
N LEU A 230 -59.52 -4.12 -39.24
CA LEU A 230 -60.84 -3.71 -38.78
C LEU A 230 -60.92 -2.23 -39.14
N GLY A 231 -61.59 -1.99 -40.27
CA GLY A 231 -61.72 -0.68 -40.87
C GLY A 231 -62.30 0.35 -39.92
N SER A 232 -61.70 1.53 -39.99
CA SER A 232 -62.37 2.83 -39.93
C SER A 232 -63.59 2.91 -39.01
N SER A 233 -63.34 2.92 -37.70
CA SER A 233 -64.21 3.68 -36.81
C SER A 233 -63.58 5.06 -36.68
N THR A 234 -64.26 6.08 -37.19
CA THR A 234 -64.00 7.50 -36.91
C THR A 234 -64.42 7.80 -35.47
N ASP A 235 -63.80 7.12 -34.50
CA ASP A 235 -63.83 7.51 -33.11
C ASP A 235 -62.38 7.81 -32.76
N ASP A 236 -62.09 9.06 -32.42
CA ASP A 236 -60.82 9.50 -31.83
C ASP A 236 -60.34 8.41 -30.86
N ASP A 237 -59.25 7.71 -31.18
CA ASP A 237 -58.78 6.55 -30.41
C ASP A 237 -58.48 6.99 -28.97
N LEU A 238 -59.47 6.74 -28.11
CA LEU A 238 -59.56 7.22 -26.73
C LEU A 238 -58.88 6.20 -25.81
N VAL A 239 -57.58 6.36 -25.58
CA VAL A 239 -56.90 5.63 -24.50
C VAL A 239 -57.33 6.25 -23.17
N SER A 240 -57.93 5.45 -22.29
CA SER A 240 -58.39 5.92 -20.99
C SER A 240 -58.05 4.95 -19.87
N GLY A 241 -57.80 5.47 -18.67
CA GLY A 241 -57.33 4.66 -17.56
C GLY A 241 -56.94 5.46 -16.33
N TRP A 242 -56.78 4.75 -15.22
CA TRP A 242 -56.27 5.35 -13.99
C TRP A 242 -54.75 5.51 -14.06
N VAL A 243 -54.28 6.71 -13.73
CA VAL A 243 -52.86 7.04 -13.70
C VAL A 243 -52.54 7.87 -12.46
N THR A 244 -51.31 7.78 -11.99
CA THR A 244 -50.79 8.68 -10.96
C THR A 244 -49.94 9.74 -11.62
N VAL A 245 -50.34 11.00 -11.50
CA VAL A 245 -49.68 12.15 -12.12
C VAL A 245 -48.90 12.90 -11.05
N GLN A 246 -47.65 13.19 -11.36
CA GLN A 246 -46.79 14.08 -10.59
C GLN A 246 -46.31 15.22 -11.48
N ALA A 247 -46.70 16.44 -11.14
CA ALA A 247 -46.20 17.63 -11.83
C ALA A 247 -44.76 17.90 -11.39
N GLY A 248 -43.86 18.26 -12.30
CA GLY A 248 -42.44 18.43 -12.02
C GLY A 248 -42.12 19.58 -11.06
N ASP A 249 -43.04 20.53 -10.88
CA ASP A 249 -42.97 21.59 -9.88
C ASP A 249 -43.49 21.17 -8.49
N SER A 250 -44.01 19.95 -8.36
CA SER A 250 -44.63 19.45 -7.13
C SER A 250 -44.15 18.04 -6.77
N LEU A 251 -43.78 17.85 -5.51
CA LEU A 251 -43.50 16.51 -4.96
C LEU A 251 -44.78 15.70 -4.68
N MET A 252 -45.97 16.27 -4.91
CA MET A 252 -47.24 15.62 -4.64
C MET A 252 -47.73 14.84 -5.86
N SER A 253 -47.73 13.52 -5.77
CA SER A 253 -48.36 12.64 -6.75
C SER A 253 -49.87 12.53 -6.47
N LYS A 254 -50.70 12.63 -7.52
CA LYS A 254 -52.17 12.55 -7.42
C LYS A 254 -52.70 11.50 -8.39
N ARG A 255 -53.55 10.59 -7.90
CA ARG A 255 -54.25 9.62 -8.75
C ARG A 255 -55.41 10.29 -9.49
N ARG A 256 -55.46 10.14 -10.82
CA ARG A 256 -56.43 10.75 -11.73
C ARG A 256 -56.90 9.73 -12.75
N TYR A 257 -58.11 9.91 -13.24
CA TYR A 257 -58.57 9.19 -14.41
C TYR A 257 -58.18 9.99 -15.65
N CYS A 258 -57.27 9.45 -16.47
CA CYS A 258 -56.76 10.09 -17.67
C CYS A 258 -57.52 9.59 -18.89
N VAL A 259 -57.83 10.51 -19.79
CA VAL A 259 -58.44 10.25 -21.09
C VAL A 259 -57.61 11.01 -22.13
N ALA A 260 -56.98 10.26 -23.03
CA ALA A 260 -56.21 10.78 -24.16
C ALA A 260 -57.08 10.71 -25.40
N GLY A 261 -57.44 11.85 -25.99
CA GLY A 261 -58.26 11.91 -27.20
C GLY A 261 -58.57 13.36 -27.62
N GLY A 262 -58.94 13.58 -28.88
CA GLY A 262 -59.35 14.90 -29.36
C GLY A 262 -58.28 16.00 -29.23
N HIS A 263 -57.01 15.66 -29.49
CA HIS A 263 -55.84 16.55 -29.35
C HIS A 263 -55.51 17.04 -27.94
N GLU A 264 -56.04 16.41 -26.89
CA GLU A 264 -55.75 16.80 -25.52
C GLU A 264 -55.72 15.60 -24.56
N LEU A 265 -54.92 15.72 -23.51
CA LEU A 265 -54.87 14.80 -22.37
C LEU A 265 -55.68 15.42 -21.24
N LYS A 266 -56.81 14.81 -20.90
CA LYS A 266 -57.69 15.27 -19.82
C LYS A 266 -57.51 14.41 -18.59
N PHE A 267 -57.38 15.07 -17.44
CA PHE A 267 -57.30 14.42 -16.13
C PHE A 267 -58.52 14.75 -15.30
N TYR A 268 -59.29 13.72 -14.99
CA TYR A 268 -60.48 13.79 -14.17
C TYR A 268 -60.19 13.31 -12.75
N LYS A 269 -61.00 13.77 -11.80
CA LYS A 269 -60.93 13.27 -10.43
C LYS A 269 -61.34 11.79 -10.35
N ASP A 270 -62.40 11.41 -11.07
CA ASP A 270 -62.99 10.07 -11.11
C ASP A 270 -63.29 9.63 -12.55
N SER A 271 -63.55 8.35 -12.76
CA SER A 271 -63.89 7.78 -14.08
C SER A 271 -65.32 8.07 -14.54
N SER A 272 -66.12 8.78 -13.75
CA SER A 272 -67.47 9.19 -14.16
C SER A 272 -67.37 10.26 -15.24
N GLY A 273 -68.15 10.14 -16.32
CA GLY A 273 -68.23 11.16 -17.37
C GLY A 273 -68.73 12.54 -16.89
N THR A 274 -69.24 12.64 -15.66
CA THR A 274 -69.61 13.89 -14.98
C THR A 274 -68.57 14.40 -13.99
N SER A 275 -67.39 13.76 -13.93
CA SER A 275 -66.36 14.12 -12.96
C SER A 275 -65.75 15.49 -13.25
N GLN A 276 -65.33 16.16 -12.18
CA GLN A 276 -64.66 17.46 -12.26
C GLN A 276 -63.35 17.30 -13.05
N LEU A 277 -63.23 18.06 -14.15
CA LEU A 277 -61.99 18.22 -14.90
C LEU A 277 -60.97 18.95 -14.01
N MET A 278 -59.84 18.31 -13.76
CA MET A 278 -58.81 18.82 -12.86
C MET A 278 -57.71 19.52 -13.63
N GLU A 279 -57.28 18.91 -14.72
CA GLU A 279 -56.17 19.38 -15.53
C GLU A 279 -56.37 18.95 -16.98
N THR A 280 -55.86 19.77 -17.90
CA THR A 280 -55.94 19.52 -19.34
C THR A 280 -54.62 19.94 -19.93
N ILE A 281 -54.01 19.02 -20.69
CA ILE A 281 -52.76 19.25 -21.39
C ILE A 281 -53.10 19.18 -22.89
N ASP A 282 -52.94 20.30 -23.58
CA ASP A 282 -53.08 20.35 -25.04
C ASP A 282 -51.93 19.55 -25.67
N ALA A 283 -52.23 18.68 -26.62
CA ALA A 283 -51.21 17.88 -27.30
C ALA A 283 -50.21 18.76 -28.06
N SER A 284 -50.64 19.94 -28.51
CA SER A 284 -49.79 20.94 -29.18
C SER A 284 -48.67 21.47 -28.28
N ASP A 285 -48.87 21.42 -26.96
CA ASP A 285 -47.90 21.86 -25.97
C ASP A 285 -46.88 20.76 -25.63
N ILE A 286 -47.12 19.51 -26.01
CA ILE A 286 -46.20 18.40 -25.73
C ILE A 286 -45.02 18.49 -26.69
N VAL A 287 -43.83 18.75 -26.15
CA VAL A 287 -42.58 18.83 -26.91
C VAL A 287 -41.89 17.47 -26.96
N LYS A 288 -42.00 16.69 -25.88
CA LYS A 288 -41.29 15.42 -25.75
C LYS A 288 -42.07 14.44 -24.86
N VAL A 289 -42.05 13.18 -25.29
CA VAL A 289 -42.51 12.01 -24.53
C VAL A 289 -41.30 11.08 -24.37
N SER A 290 -40.97 10.68 -23.14
CA SER A 290 -39.83 9.80 -22.86
C SER A 290 -40.22 8.66 -21.93
N ASP A 291 -39.91 7.44 -22.37
CA ASP A 291 -39.96 6.19 -21.58
C ASP A 291 -38.62 5.92 -20.86
N ASN A 292 -37.62 6.79 -21.07
CA ASN A 292 -36.23 6.59 -20.65
C ASN A 292 -35.73 7.61 -19.62
N GLU A 293 -34.76 7.12 -18.84
CA GLU A 293 -34.10 7.65 -17.64
C GLU A 293 -33.32 8.96 -17.86
N ASP A 294 -32.96 9.27 -19.10
CA ASP A 294 -31.91 10.25 -19.41
C ASP A 294 -32.23 11.70 -19.02
N GLU A 295 -33.50 12.08 -18.88
CA GLU A 295 -33.91 13.48 -18.67
C GLU A 295 -34.85 13.73 -17.50
N PHE A 296 -35.45 12.68 -16.96
CA PHE A 296 -36.31 12.79 -15.79
C PHE A 296 -35.62 12.07 -14.63
N TYR A 297 -34.94 12.84 -13.80
CA TYR A 297 -34.35 12.35 -12.57
C TYR A 297 -35.40 11.56 -11.77
N ASP A 298 -35.02 10.37 -11.30
CA ASP A 298 -35.83 9.43 -10.52
C ASP A 298 -36.84 8.55 -11.28
N LEU A 299 -36.91 8.61 -12.63
CA LEU A 299 -37.77 7.67 -13.37
C LEU A 299 -37.32 6.20 -13.23
N GLU A 300 -36.02 5.94 -13.05
CA GLU A 300 -35.46 4.57 -12.90
C GLU A 300 -36.08 3.81 -11.72
N LEU A 301 -36.53 4.54 -10.70
CA LEU A 301 -37.07 3.99 -9.46
C LEU A 301 -38.56 3.64 -9.59
N LEU A 302 -39.24 4.18 -10.60
CA LEU A 302 -40.69 4.08 -10.76
C LEU A 302 -41.04 3.09 -11.88
N GLN A 303 -41.68 1.99 -11.50
CA GLN A 303 -42.16 1.01 -12.48
C GLN A 303 -43.34 1.60 -13.28
N HIS A 304 -43.36 1.35 -14.59
CA HIS A 304 -44.47 1.71 -15.49
C HIS A 304 -44.75 3.22 -15.55
N ALA A 305 -43.68 4.02 -15.50
CA ALA A 305 -43.73 5.46 -15.54
C ALA A 305 -43.13 6.02 -16.83
N PHE A 306 -43.68 7.15 -17.31
CA PHE A 306 -43.13 7.90 -18.43
C PHE A 306 -43.21 9.41 -18.16
N GLY A 307 -42.33 10.15 -18.81
CA GLY A 307 -42.22 11.61 -18.68
C GLY A 307 -42.79 12.35 -19.89
N LEU A 308 -43.50 13.44 -19.63
CA LEU A 308 -43.95 14.42 -20.62
C LEU A 308 -43.26 15.76 -20.35
N GLN A 309 -42.74 16.40 -21.39
CA GLN A 309 -42.20 17.75 -21.33
C GLN A 309 -43.05 18.68 -22.19
N LEU A 310 -43.57 19.74 -21.57
CA LEU A 310 -44.35 20.76 -22.24
C LEU A 310 -43.49 21.93 -22.73
N ARG A 311 -44.00 22.66 -23.72
CA ARG A 311 -43.38 23.85 -24.30
C ARG A 311 -43.18 24.98 -23.31
N ASN A 312 -44.02 25.05 -22.29
CA ASN A 312 -43.90 26.00 -21.17
C ASN A 312 -42.78 25.64 -20.18
N GLY A 313 -42.04 24.54 -20.40
CA GLY A 313 -40.97 24.06 -19.53
C GLY A 313 -41.46 23.22 -18.35
N LYS A 314 -42.77 23.01 -18.19
CA LYS A 314 -43.31 22.10 -17.18
C LYS A 314 -43.11 20.66 -17.61
N THR A 315 -42.79 19.82 -16.65
CA THR A 315 -42.66 18.38 -16.82
C THR A 315 -43.77 17.66 -16.06
N PHE A 316 -44.22 16.52 -16.58
CA PHE A 316 -45.17 15.65 -15.91
C PHE A 316 -44.61 14.23 -15.90
N ILE A 317 -44.68 13.57 -14.76
CA ILE A 317 -44.39 12.15 -14.62
C ILE A 317 -45.73 11.45 -14.47
N ILE A 318 -46.02 10.51 -15.38
CA ILE A 318 -47.25 9.73 -15.38
C ILE A 318 -46.88 8.28 -15.09
N ILE A 319 -47.44 7.75 -14.00
CA ILE A 319 -47.26 6.38 -13.56
C ILE A 319 -48.55 5.62 -13.82
N THR A 320 -48.43 4.47 -14.47
CA THR A 320 -49.56 3.59 -14.80
C THR A 320 -49.52 2.34 -13.93
N ASP A 321 -50.68 1.73 -13.69
CA ASP A 321 -50.76 0.52 -12.85
C ASP A 321 -50.24 -0.74 -13.57
N VAL A 322 -50.21 -0.73 -14.92
CA VAL A 322 -49.88 -1.90 -15.76
C VAL A 322 -48.98 -1.48 -16.93
N ALA A 323 -47.98 -2.31 -17.24
CA ALA A 323 -47.02 -2.08 -18.33
C ALA A 323 -47.68 -1.83 -19.70
N HIS A 324 -48.73 -2.57 -20.04
CA HIS A 324 -49.43 -2.40 -21.32
C HIS A 324 -50.09 -1.02 -21.43
N HIS A 325 -50.67 -0.51 -20.33
CA HIS A 325 -51.23 0.83 -20.32
C HIS A 325 -50.16 1.89 -20.50
N THR A 326 -48.94 1.69 -19.98
CA THR A 326 -47.82 2.62 -20.21
C THR A 326 -47.55 2.77 -21.71
N GLU A 327 -47.41 1.65 -22.42
CA GLU A 327 -47.15 1.63 -23.87
C GLU A 327 -48.30 2.29 -24.66
N ASP A 328 -49.55 2.00 -24.28
CA ASP A 328 -50.74 2.58 -24.93
C ASP A 328 -50.81 4.10 -24.72
N PHE A 329 -50.57 4.59 -23.50
CA PHE A 329 -50.58 6.03 -23.20
C PHE A 329 -49.41 6.77 -23.85
N ILE A 330 -48.22 6.18 -23.90
CA ILE A 330 -47.07 6.77 -24.61
C ILE A 330 -47.40 6.88 -26.11
N THR A 331 -47.93 5.81 -26.70
CA THR A 331 -48.29 5.79 -28.13
C THR A 331 -49.37 6.82 -28.43
N ALA A 332 -50.42 6.90 -27.61
CA ALA A 332 -51.46 7.92 -27.73
C ALA A 332 -50.90 9.34 -27.58
N ALA A 333 -50.04 9.59 -26.61
CA ALA A 333 -49.43 10.92 -26.41
C ALA A 333 -48.57 11.34 -27.61
N ILE A 334 -47.78 10.43 -28.18
CA ILE A 334 -46.95 10.68 -29.37
C ILE A 334 -47.85 10.96 -30.59
N GLN A 335 -48.89 10.15 -30.81
CA GLN A 335 -49.83 10.33 -31.91
C GLN A 335 -50.59 11.66 -31.81
N LEU A 336 -51.09 12.00 -30.62
CA LEU A 336 -51.80 13.25 -30.36
C LEU A 336 -50.90 14.48 -30.57
N ALA A 337 -49.63 14.41 -30.15
CA ALA A 337 -48.65 15.48 -30.29
C ALA A 337 -48.08 15.61 -31.71
N GLY A 338 -48.24 14.58 -32.55
CA GLY A 338 -47.65 14.52 -33.89
C GLY A 338 -46.12 14.41 -33.88
N LEU A 339 -45.57 13.69 -32.89
CA LEU A 339 -44.12 13.50 -32.68
C LEU A 339 -43.54 12.27 -33.38
#